data_AF-A0A0S7Z8N6-F1
#
_entry.id   AF-A0A0S7Z8N6-F1
#
_cell.length_a   1.000
_cell.length_b   1.000
_cell.length_c   1.000
_cell.angle_alpha   90.00
_cell.angle_beta   90.00
_cell.angle_gamma   90.00
#
_symmetry.space_group_name_H-M   'P 1'
#
loop_
_entity.id
_entity.type
_entity.pdbx_description
1 polymer ?
#
loop_
_entity_poly.entity_id
_entity_poly.type
_entity_poly.pdbx_seq_one_letter_code
_entity_poly.pdbx_strand_id
1 'polypeptide(L)'
;MDDEAADASGAAVPAGRGRPERRFGDPEIAQILQKAAELQERSPGGGPEPGRGLTLEELRQVAREAGIDPAFVDLAARTLETPVARRGDTVAGGPTRWHLSTTIDGEIAERDLEGLLQVIRSTLHAKGDVGEVWGRVEWSHDDGLGPTIVGLSSRDGSTQIDVSSVRSSEAGLIHGMIIPFGSLLGTAALADVVGVSGSGTIFLMVAMAGLVYAGTRFAWGLRSRWWERRLRSVMERLTATVHDVARLPPGEEPGG
;
A
#
# COMPACT_ATOMS: atom_id res chain seq x y z
N MET A 1 -20.67 -83.40 -25.19
CA MET A 1 -19.85 -84.03 -24.15
C MET A 1 -19.14 -82.89 -23.44
N ASP A 2 -19.92 -82.30 -22.53
CA ASP A 2 -19.57 -82.00 -21.14
C ASP A 2 -18.41 -81.03 -20.80
N ASP A 3 -18.85 -80.06 -19.98
CA ASP A 3 -18.20 -79.41 -18.84
C ASP A 3 -17.10 -78.34 -18.99
N GLU A 4 -17.55 -77.11 -18.72
CA GLU A 4 -17.22 -76.34 -17.50
C GLU A 4 -15.73 -76.08 -17.19
N ALA A 5 -15.32 -74.81 -17.34
CA ALA A 5 -14.98 -73.97 -16.19
C ALA A 5 -14.58 -72.55 -16.64
N ALA A 6 -15.23 -71.57 -16.02
CA ALA A 6 -14.78 -70.19 -15.92
C ALA A 6 -13.45 -70.10 -15.17
N ASP A 7 -12.61 -69.11 -15.46
CA ASP A 7 -12.32 -68.00 -14.52
C ASP A 7 -11.27 -67.04 -15.12
N ALA A 8 -11.40 -65.79 -14.72
CA ALA A 8 -10.72 -64.60 -15.16
C ALA A 8 -9.20 -64.60 -14.89
N SER A 9 -8.44 -63.98 -15.81
CA SER A 9 -7.22 -63.26 -15.43
C SER A 9 -6.96 -62.12 -16.41
N GLY A 10 -7.52 -60.95 -16.09
CA GLY A 10 -7.12 -59.69 -16.71
C GLY A 10 -5.72 -59.34 -16.25
N ALA A 11 -4.76 -59.34 -17.18
CA ALA A 11 -3.41 -58.89 -16.93
C ALA A 11 -3.41 -57.37 -16.64
N ALA A 12 -3.15 -57.03 -15.38
CA ALA A 12 -3.05 -55.67 -14.90
C ALA A 12 -1.80 -54.95 -15.45
N VAL A 13 -2.03 -53.74 -15.92
CA VAL A 13 -1.01 -52.72 -16.22
C VAL A 13 -0.21 -52.44 -14.92
N PRO A 14 1.14 -52.44 -14.94
CA PRO A 14 1.91 -52.14 -13.74
C PRO A 14 1.75 -50.66 -13.37
N ALA A 15 1.01 -50.41 -12.29
CA ALA A 15 0.92 -49.12 -11.62
C ALA A 15 2.31 -48.64 -11.18
N GLY A 16 2.57 -47.35 -11.38
CA GLY A 16 3.84 -46.71 -11.05
C GLY A 16 4.25 -46.98 -9.60
N ARG A 17 5.53 -47.35 -9.42
CA ARG A 17 6.15 -47.52 -8.11
C ARG A 17 5.92 -46.26 -7.27
N GLY A 18 5.12 -46.38 -6.20
CA GLY A 18 5.02 -45.36 -5.17
C GLY A 18 6.41 -45.05 -4.63
N ARG A 19 6.82 -43.78 -4.64
CA ARG A 19 8.00 -43.36 -3.90
C ARG A 19 7.74 -43.65 -2.41
N PRO A 20 8.69 -44.24 -1.67
CA PRO A 20 8.50 -44.50 -0.25
C PRO A 20 8.12 -43.21 0.48
N GLU A 21 7.12 -43.30 1.38
CA GLU A 21 6.68 -42.18 2.21
C GLU A 21 7.87 -41.63 2.99
N ARG A 22 8.34 -40.45 2.56
CA ARG A 22 9.49 -39.79 3.14
C ARG A 22 9.07 -39.24 4.51
N ARG A 23 9.66 -39.73 5.59
CA ARG A 23 9.45 -39.20 6.95
C ARG A 23 10.39 -38.03 7.17
N PHE A 24 9.83 -36.87 7.49
CA PHE A 24 10.57 -35.64 7.75
C PHE A 24 10.85 -35.53 9.26
N GLY A 25 12.09 -35.19 9.64
CA GLY A 25 12.43 -34.92 11.03
C GLY A 25 12.04 -33.49 11.44
N ASP A 26 11.91 -33.23 12.74
CA ASP A 26 11.53 -31.93 13.32
C ASP A 26 12.22 -30.69 12.71
N PRO A 27 13.55 -30.66 12.49
CA PRO A 27 14.19 -29.51 11.86
C PRO A 27 13.85 -29.36 10.37
N GLU A 28 13.59 -30.47 9.67
CA GLU A 28 13.18 -30.46 8.26
C GLU A 28 11.72 -30.00 8.13
N ILE A 29 10.86 -30.36 9.09
CA ILE A 29 9.48 -29.86 9.20
C ILE A 29 9.48 -28.33 9.38
N ALA A 30 10.31 -27.81 10.29
CA ALA A 30 10.41 -26.37 10.52
C ALA A 30 10.86 -25.62 9.25
N GLN A 31 11.84 -26.16 8.53
CA GLN A 31 12.32 -25.57 7.27
C GLN A 31 11.25 -25.63 6.17
N ILE A 32 10.51 -26.74 6.06
CA ILE A 32 9.43 -26.87 5.07
C ILE A 32 8.29 -25.89 5.37
N LEU A 33 7.90 -25.75 6.64
CA LEU A 33 6.86 -24.80 7.05
C LEU A 33 7.29 -23.35 6.84
N GLN A 34 8.55 -23.01 7.15
CA GLN A 34 9.10 -21.68 6.87
C GLN A 34 9.12 -21.40 5.37
N LYS A 35 9.58 -22.36 4.56
CA LYS A 35 9.61 -22.24 3.10
C LYS A 35 8.20 -22.10 2.52
N ALA A 36 7.22 -22.80 3.09
CA ALA A 36 5.83 -22.71 2.69
C ALA A 36 5.21 -21.35 3.04
N ALA A 37 5.51 -20.79 4.22
CA ALA A 37 5.07 -19.45 4.61
C ALA A 37 5.68 -18.37 3.70
N GLU A 38 6.98 -18.46 3.38
CA GLU A 38 7.65 -17.54 2.45
C GLU A 38 7.07 -17.65 1.02
N LEU A 39 6.69 -18.85 0.57
CA LEU A 39 6.04 -19.06 -0.72
C LEU A 39 4.59 -18.56 -0.73
N GLN A 40 3.87 -18.62 0.39
CA GLN A 40 2.54 -18.04 0.54
C GLN A 40 2.58 -16.51 0.50
N GLU A 41 3.58 -15.91 1.15
CA GLU A 41 3.77 -14.45 1.19
C GLU A 41 4.24 -13.88 -0.15
N ARG A 42 5.00 -14.65 -0.94
CA ARG A 42 5.43 -14.31 -2.31
C ARG A 42 4.46 -14.75 -3.40
N SER A 43 3.44 -15.55 -3.07
CA SER A 43 2.40 -15.92 -4.02
C SER A 43 1.51 -14.69 -4.26
N PRO A 44 1.19 -14.35 -5.52
CA PRO A 44 0.27 -13.24 -5.85
C PRO A 44 -1.15 -13.41 -5.29
N GLY A 45 -1.46 -14.53 -4.62
CA GLY A 45 -2.73 -14.84 -3.95
C GLY A 45 -2.77 -14.56 -2.44
N GLY A 46 -1.79 -13.84 -1.88
CA GLY A 46 -1.82 -13.35 -0.49
C GLY A 46 -2.63 -12.05 -0.28
N GLY A 47 -3.24 -11.51 -1.34
CA GLY A 47 -4.38 -10.61 -1.22
C GLY A 47 -5.67 -11.41 -0.96
N PRO A 48 -6.76 -10.79 -0.46
CA PRO A 48 -8.02 -11.51 -0.25
C PRO A 48 -8.39 -12.29 -1.52
N GLU A 49 -8.45 -13.62 -1.41
CA GLU A 49 -8.91 -14.45 -2.52
C GLU A 49 -10.29 -13.96 -2.96
N PRO A 50 -10.55 -13.78 -4.27
CA PRO A 50 -11.88 -13.47 -4.77
C PRO A 50 -12.80 -14.64 -4.42
N GLY A 51 -13.55 -14.49 -3.32
CA GLY A 51 -14.48 -15.50 -2.79
C GLY A 51 -14.31 -15.88 -1.32
N ARG A 52 -13.32 -15.36 -0.58
CA ARG A 52 -13.09 -15.72 0.85
C ARG A 52 -13.55 -14.66 1.86
N GLY A 53 -14.09 -13.53 1.39
CA GLY A 53 -14.70 -12.49 2.22
C GLY A 53 -16.22 -12.47 2.04
N LEU A 54 -16.93 -12.01 3.06
CA LEU A 54 -18.38 -11.74 2.95
C LEU A 54 -18.59 -10.56 1.99
N THR A 55 -19.51 -10.72 1.05
CA THR A 55 -20.02 -9.64 0.23
C THR A 55 -20.70 -8.58 1.10
N LEU A 56 -20.79 -7.35 0.62
CA LEU A 56 -21.47 -6.27 1.35
C LEU A 56 -22.93 -6.65 1.67
N GLU A 57 -23.57 -7.40 0.79
CA GLU A 57 -24.94 -7.88 0.99
C GLU A 57 -25.03 -8.92 2.12
N GLU A 58 -24.08 -9.86 2.18
CA GLU A 58 -23.97 -10.82 3.28
C GLU A 58 -23.64 -10.12 4.60
N LEU A 59 -22.82 -9.07 4.58
CA LEU A 59 -22.47 -8.28 5.77
C LEU A 59 -23.68 -7.50 6.32
N ARG A 60 -24.51 -6.93 5.44
CA ARG A 60 -25.80 -6.30 5.81
C ARG A 60 -26.74 -7.32 6.43
N GLN A 61 -26.77 -8.54 5.91
CA GLN A 61 -27.61 -9.61 6.46
C GLN A 61 -27.21 -9.99 7.89
N VAL A 62 -25.91 -10.18 8.14
CA VAL A 62 -25.38 -10.44 9.49
C VAL A 62 -25.71 -9.30 10.45
N ALA A 63 -25.64 -8.05 10.00
CA ALA A 63 -25.98 -6.89 10.83
C ALA A 63 -27.47 -6.85 11.22
N ARG A 64 -28.39 -7.17 10.30
CA ARG A 64 -29.82 -7.29 10.61
C ARG A 64 -30.08 -8.33 11.69
N GLU A 65 -29.42 -9.49 11.59
CA GLU A 65 -29.55 -10.58 12.57
C GLU A 65 -29.01 -10.18 13.95
N ALA A 66 -28.00 -9.32 13.99
CA ALA A 66 -27.45 -8.74 15.22
C ALA A 66 -28.22 -7.51 15.75
N GLY A 67 -29.30 -7.08 15.09
CA GLY A 67 -30.08 -5.89 15.47
C GLY A 67 -29.40 -4.56 15.14
N ILE A 68 -28.41 -4.56 14.24
CA ILE A 68 -27.68 -3.38 13.76
C ILE A 68 -28.31 -2.92 12.44
N ASP A 69 -28.62 -1.62 12.30
CA ASP A 69 -29.20 -1.07 11.07
C ASP A 69 -28.19 -1.19 9.90
N PRO A 70 -28.57 -1.82 8.77
CA PRO A 70 -27.74 -1.94 7.56
C PRO A 70 -27.19 -0.60 7.05
N ALA A 71 -27.87 0.52 7.30
CA ALA A 71 -27.37 1.85 6.93
C ALA A 71 -26.04 2.18 7.61
N PHE A 72 -25.79 1.68 8.84
CA PHE A 72 -24.51 1.85 9.52
C PHE A 72 -23.42 0.92 8.96
N VAL A 73 -23.79 -0.23 8.38
CA VAL A 73 -22.86 -1.11 7.66
C VAL A 73 -22.45 -0.46 6.35
N ASP A 74 -23.38 0.17 5.63
CA ASP A 74 -23.09 0.92 4.42
C ASP A 74 -22.20 2.13 4.70
N LEU A 75 -22.48 2.85 5.79
CA LEU A 75 -21.64 3.94 6.24
C LEU A 75 -20.24 3.45 6.64
N ALA A 76 -20.14 2.32 7.35
CA ALA A 76 -18.86 1.73 7.74
C ALA A 76 -18.07 1.21 6.53
N ALA A 77 -18.73 0.57 5.57
CA ALA A 77 -18.13 0.14 4.31
C ALA A 77 -17.59 1.34 3.51
N ARG A 78 -18.38 2.40 3.34
CA ARG A 78 -17.96 3.66 2.68
C ARG A 78 -16.83 4.38 3.43
N THR A 79 -16.83 4.31 4.75
CA THR A 79 -15.77 4.90 5.59
C THR A 79 -14.47 4.08 5.50
N LEU A 80 -14.57 2.76 5.37
CA LEU A 80 -13.44 1.86 5.12
C LEU A 80 -12.95 1.93 3.67
N GLU A 81 -13.81 2.32 2.73
CA GLU A 81 -13.50 2.71 1.35
C GLU A 81 -12.94 4.13 1.22
N THR A 82 -13.02 4.93 2.30
CA THR A 82 -12.27 6.19 2.46
C THR A 82 -11.07 6.00 3.40
N PRO A 83 -10.13 5.07 3.15
CA PRO A 83 -9.00 4.95 4.02
C PRO A 83 -7.99 6.02 3.62
N VAL A 84 -7.63 6.89 4.58
CA VAL A 84 -6.23 7.31 4.65
C VAL A 84 -5.45 6.07 5.10
N ALA A 85 -5.25 5.10 4.20
CA ALA A 85 -4.51 3.89 4.50
C ALA A 85 -3.05 4.28 4.64
N ARG A 86 -2.64 4.67 5.85
CA ARG A 86 -1.23 4.77 6.26
C ARG A 86 -0.66 3.35 6.27
N ARG A 87 -0.27 2.84 5.10
CA ARG A 87 0.20 1.46 4.92
C ARG A 87 1.71 1.43 4.77
N GLY A 88 2.42 1.62 5.87
CA GLY A 88 3.88 1.50 5.96
C GLY A 88 4.31 1.31 7.40
N ASP A 89 5.33 0.49 7.62
CA ASP A 89 5.79 0.09 8.95
C ASP A 89 6.10 1.30 9.83
N THR A 90 5.29 1.49 10.87
CA THR A 90 5.45 2.55 11.88
C THR A 90 6.75 2.41 12.68
N VAL A 91 7.48 1.33 12.45
CA VAL A 91 8.79 1.01 13.02
C VAL A 91 9.86 2.04 12.63
N ALA A 92 9.65 2.86 11.61
CA ALA A 92 10.59 3.92 11.19
C ALA A 92 10.27 5.34 11.74
N GLY A 93 9.21 5.50 12.55
CA GLY A 93 8.82 6.82 13.09
C GLY A 93 7.70 7.55 12.34
N GLY A 94 7.19 6.97 11.25
CA GLY A 94 6.06 7.51 10.48
C GLY A 94 5.78 6.67 9.22
N PRO A 95 4.60 6.81 8.60
CA PRO A 95 4.28 6.10 7.36
C PRO A 95 5.19 6.50 6.20
N THR A 96 5.50 5.54 5.34
CA THR A 96 6.25 5.67 4.07
C THR A 96 5.38 5.60 2.83
N ARG A 97 4.10 5.27 3.00
CA ARG A 97 3.11 5.20 1.94
C ARG A 97 1.82 5.85 2.42
N TRP A 98 1.25 6.64 1.55
CA TRP A 98 -0.06 7.25 1.72
C TRP A 98 -0.94 6.87 0.56
N HIS A 99 -2.19 6.59 0.87
CA HIS A 99 -3.26 6.44 -0.10
C HIS A 99 -4.46 7.17 0.47
N LEU A 100 -5.02 8.10 -0.31
CA LEU A 100 -6.21 8.87 0.01
C LEU A 100 -7.17 8.69 -1.16
N SER A 101 -8.41 8.28 -0.88
CA SER A 101 -9.47 8.18 -1.87
C SER A 101 -10.65 9.03 -1.43
N THR A 102 -11.33 9.68 -2.36
CA THR A 102 -12.61 10.34 -2.10
C THR A 102 -13.51 10.23 -3.32
N THR A 103 -14.81 10.12 -3.06
CA THR A 103 -15.84 10.07 -4.09
C THR A 103 -16.73 11.29 -3.93
N ILE A 104 -16.99 11.99 -5.03
CA ILE A 104 -17.77 13.22 -5.08
C ILE A 104 -18.92 13.01 -6.06
N ASP A 105 -20.12 13.45 -5.68
CA ASP A 105 -21.28 13.43 -6.57
C ASP A 105 -21.11 14.51 -7.65
N GLY A 106 -21.26 14.12 -8.92
CA GLY A 106 -21.03 14.98 -10.08
C GLY A 106 -20.10 14.33 -11.11
N GLU A 107 -20.43 14.55 -12.39
CA GLU A 107 -19.63 14.07 -13.52
C GLU A 107 -18.73 15.20 -14.04
N ILE A 108 -17.43 14.94 -14.18
CA ILE A 108 -16.50 15.91 -14.75
C ILE A 108 -16.50 15.75 -16.27
N ALA A 109 -16.81 16.83 -16.98
CA ALA A 109 -16.64 16.86 -18.43
C ALA A 109 -15.17 16.88 -18.80
N GLU A 110 -14.82 16.26 -19.93
CA GLU A 110 -13.43 16.13 -20.41
C GLU A 110 -12.70 17.49 -20.55
N ARG A 111 -13.45 18.55 -20.88
CA ARG A 111 -12.93 19.94 -20.94
C ARG A 111 -12.44 20.50 -19.61
N ASP A 112 -12.99 20.03 -18.48
CA ASP A 112 -12.67 20.53 -17.14
C ASP A 112 -11.51 19.75 -16.50
N LEU A 113 -11.15 18.60 -17.11
CA LEU A 113 -10.03 17.76 -16.70
C LEU A 113 -8.68 18.51 -16.79
N GLU A 114 -8.48 19.34 -17.81
CA GLU A 114 -7.26 20.15 -17.95
C GLU A 114 -7.09 21.11 -16.78
N GLY A 115 -8.19 21.71 -16.30
CA GLY A 115 -8.20 22.58 -15.13
C GLY A 115 -7.80 21.83 -13.86
N LEU A 116 -8.31 20.60 -13.68
CA LEU A 116 -7.95 19.75 -12.55
C LEU A 116 -6.48 19.32 -12.59
N LEU A 117 -5.97 18.93 -13.76
CA LEU A 117 -4.56 18.61 -13.96
C LEU A 117 -3.66 19.81 -13.65
N GLN A 118 -4.08 21.04 -13.97
CA GLN A 118 -3.38 22.27 -13.60
C GLN A 118 -3.36 22.49 -12.09
N VAL A 119 -4.46 22.18 -11.38
CA VAL A 119 -4.51 22.22 -9.89
C VAL A 119 -3.56 21.21 -9.27
N ILE A 120 -3.48 19.98 -9.82
CA ILE A 120 -2.52 18.96 -9.38
C ILE A 120 -1.08 19.48 -9.54
N ARG A 121 -0.73 19.95 -10.74
CA ARG A 121 0.61 20.45 -11.08
C ARG A 121 1.01 21.65 -10.20
N SER A 122 0.10 22.59 -9.97
CA SER A 122 0.36 23.78 -9.16
C SER A 122 0.49 23.46 -7.67
N THR A 123 -0.25 22.49 -7.15
CA THR A 123 -0.20 22.13 -5.71
C THR A 123 0.99 21.22 -5.40
N LEU A 124 1.28 20.27 -6.28
CA LEU A 124 2.44 19.38 -6.15
C LEU A 124 3.75 20.03 -6.61
N HIS A 125 3.68 21.19 -7.29
CA HIS A 125 4.83 21.90 -7.86
C HIS A 125 5.70 20.99 -8.74
N ALA A 126 5.05 20.06 -9.46
CA ALA A 126 5.72 19.04 -10.25
C ALA A 126 5.08 18.94 -11.64
N LYS A 127 5.94 18.81 -12.66
CA LYS A 127 5.52 18.37 -13.99
C LYS A 127 5.54 16.85 -13.98
N GLY A 128 4.37 16.25 -14.16
CA GLY A 128 4.19 14.80 -14.21
C GLY A 128 3.62 14.37 -15.55
N ASP A 129 3.71 13.07 -15.78
CA ASP A 129 3.18 12.41 -16.98
C ASP A 129 1.69 12.13 -16.78
N VAL A 130 0.92 12.35 -17.84
CA VAL A 130 -0.52 12.07 -17.88
C VAL A 130 -0.73 10.88 -18.80
N GLY A 131 -1.42 9.87 -18.30
CA GLY A 131 -1.84 8.70 -19.06
C GLY A 131 -3.32 8.41 -18.85
N GLU A 132 -3.94 7.76 -19.82
CA GLU A 132 -5.29 7.22 -19.66
C GLU A 132 -5.17 5.70 -19.55
N VAL A 133 -5.72 5.14 -18.48
CA VAL A 133 -5.69 3.71 -18.19
C VAL A 133 -7.10 3.26 -17.87
N TRP A 134 -7.71 2.46 -18.75
CA TRP A 134 -9.06 1.91 -18.58
C TRP A 134 -10.17 2.95 -18.34
N GLY A 135 -10.11 4.10 -19.03
CA GLY A 135 -11.08 5.19 -18.87
C GLY A 135 -10.90 6.01 -17.58
N ARG A 136 -9.78 5.83 -16.88
CA ARG A 136 -9.32 6.68 -15.78
C ARG A 136 -8.13 7.51 -16.26
N VAL A 137 -8.16 8.80 -15.95
CA VAL A 137 -7.04 9.69 -16.20
C VAL A 137 -6.11 9.61 -15.01
N GLU A 138 -4.85 9.27 -15.26
CA GLU A 138 -3.82 9.14 -14.25
C GLU A 138 -2.72 10.19 -14.49
N TRP A 139 -2.43 10.97 -13.47
CA TRP A 139 -1.26 11.83 -13.41
C TRP A 139 -0.23 11.18 -12.48
N SER A 140 1.00 11.02 -12.95
CA SER A 140 2.08 10.45 -12.15
C SER A 140 3.34 11.31 -12.20
N HIS A 141 4.09 11.32 -11.11
CA HIS A 141 5.37 11.99 -11.03
C HIS A 141 6.30 11.22 -10.09
N ASP A 142 7.53 11.00 -10.53
CA ASP A 142 8.60 10.46 -9.69
C ASP A 142 9.77 11.45 -9.67
N ASP A 143 10.15 11.85 -8.47
CA ASP A 143 11.29 12.75 -8.21
C ASP A 143 12.54 11.98 -7.76
N GLY A 144 12.54 10.65 -7.92
CA GLY A 144 13.61 9.74 -7.49
C GLY A 144 13.54 9.38 -6.00
N LEU A 145 12.69 10.06 -5.23
CA LEU A 145 12.42 9.75 -3.82
C LEU A 145 11.18 8.87 -3.65
N GLY A 146 10.45 8.65 -4.73
CA GLY A 146 9.36 7.71 -4.88
C GLY A 146 8.13 8.33 -5.56
N PRO A 147 7.29 7.50 -6.21
CA PRO A 147 6.23 7.99 -7.06
C PRO A 147 5.09 8.64 -6.27
N THR A 148 4.48 9.64 -6.88
CA THR A 148 3.17 10.20 -6.54
C THR A 148 2.25 10.01 -7.72
N ILE A 149 1.10 9.36 -7.50
CA ILE A 149 0.13 9.04 -8.53
C ILE A 149 -1.23 9.61 -8.10
N VAL A 150 -1.90 10.29 -9.02
CA VAL A 150 -3.24 10.84 -8.85
C VAL A 150 -4.13 10.30 -9.96
N GLY A 151 -5.16 9.53 -9.60
CA GLY A 151 -6.16 9.01 -10.51
C GLY A 151 -7.47 9.79 -10.40
N LEU A 152 -8.08 10.08 -11.56
CA LEU A 152 -9.38 10.71 -11.70
C LEU A 152 -10.25 9.80 -12.58
N SER A 153 -11.36 9.32 -12.04
CA SER A 153 -12.34 8.55 -12.81
C SER A 153 -13.74 9.07 -12.56
N SER A 154 -14.46 9.37 -13.63
CA SER A 154 -15.86 9.81 -13.58
C SER A 154 -16.74 8.69 -14.12
N ARG A 155 -17.68 8.17 -13.33
CA ARG A 155 -18.61 7.12 -13.73
C ARG A 155 -19.95 7.24 -12.99
N ASP A 156 -21.04 7.00 -13.71
CA ASP A 156 -22.40 6.89 -13.16
C ASP A 156 -22.81 8.13 -12.32
N GLY A 157 -22.44 9.33 -12.78
CA GLY A 157 -22.72 10.58 -12.09
C GLY A 157 -21.89 10.85 -10.84
N SER A 158 -20.81 10.09 -10.63
CA SER A 158 -19.87 10.28 -9.52
C SER A 158 -18.43 10.38 -10.02
N THR A 159 -17.63 11.21 -9.37
CA THR A 159 -16.19 11.32 -9.60
C THR A 159 -15.44 10.72 -8.43
N GLN A 160 -14.60 9.73 -8.70
CA GLN A 160 -13.63 9.21 -7.75
C GLN A 160 -12.24 9.82 -8.01
N ILE A 161 -11.64 10.30 -6.93
CA ILE A 161 -10.30 10.87 -6.91
C ILE A 161 -9.43 10.01 -5.99
N ASP A 162 -8.37 9.44 -6.54
CA ASP A 162 -7.40 8.64 -5.81
C ASP A 162 -6.04 9.33 -5.82
N VAL A 163 -5.45 9.52 -4.65
CA VAL A 163 -4.11 10.08 -4.50
C VAL A 163 -3.27 9.06 -3.75
N SER A 164 -2.17 8.60 -4.35
CA SER A 164 -1.22 7.72 -3.71
C SER A 164 0.19 8.28 -3.79
N SER A 165 0.99 8.05 -2.75
CA SER A 165 2.41 8.35 -2.81
C SER A 165 3.21 7.36 -1.97
N VAL A 166 4.35 6.96 -2.50
CA VAL A 166 5.35 6.13 -1.84
C VAL A 166 6.62 6.95 -1.67
N ARG A 167 7.19 6.98 -0.47
CA ARG A 167 8.43 7.71 -0.13
C ARG A 167 9.42 6.83 0.63
N SER A 168 9.47 5.55 0.29
CA SER A 168 10.39 4.59 0.90
C SER A 168 11.85 4.91 0.62
N SER A 169 12.17 5.45 -0.57
CA SER A 169 13.54 5.86 -0.92
C SER A 169 13.98 7.08 -0.09
N GLU A 170 13.10 8.06 0.10
CA GLU A 170 13.36 9.20 1.01
C GLU A 170 13.58 8.74 2.45
N ALA A 171 12.72 7.85 2.95
CA ALA A 171 12.88 7.26 4.27
C ALA A 171 14.21 6.50 4.38
N GLY A 172 14.58 5.75 3.34
CA GLY A 172 15.83 5.00 3.25
C GLY A 172 17.06 5.90 3.29
N LEU A 173 17.05 7.05 2.60
CA LEU A 173 18.14 8.04 2.66
C LEU A 173 18.30 8.62 4.06
N ILE A 174 17.19 9.01 4.71
CA ILE A 174 17.22 9.56 6.07
C ILE A 174 17.75 8.51 7.06
N HIS A 175 17.27 7.27 7.00
CA HIS A 175 17.76 6.20 7.88
C HIS A 175 19.17 5.72 7.51
N GLY A 176 19.57 5.86 6.25
CA GLY A 176 20.92 5.55 5.77
C GLY A 176 22.00 6.36 6.48
N MET A 177 21.66 7.53 7.03
CA MET A 177 22.56 8.35 7.86
C MET A 177 23.01 7.65 9.15
N ILE A 178 22.31 6.59 9.59
CA ILE A 178 22.77 5.78 10.72
C ILE A 178 24.14 5.14 10.42
N ILE A 179 24.43 4.78 9.17
CA ILE A 179 25.68 4.11 8.83
C ILE A 179 26.90 5.04 8.98
N PRO A 180 27.02 6.20 8.29
CA PRO A 180 28.20 7.04 8.44
C PRO A 180 28.35 7.62 9.85
N PHE A 181 27.25 7.96 10.54
CA PHE A 181 27.30 8.66 11.82
C PHE A 181 27.21 7.74 13.05
N GLY A 182 26.56 6.59 12.95
CA GLY A 182 26.42 5.59 14.02
C GLY A 182 27.42 4.44 13.95
N SER A 183 28.26 4.37 12.92
CA SER A 183 29.29 3.33 12.79
C SER A 183 30.57 3.63 13.56
N LEU A 184 31.48 2.65 13.51
CA LEU A 184 32.85 2.74 14.01
C LEU A 184 33.60 3.97 13.51
N LEU A 185 33.43 4.34 12.23
CA LEU A 185 34.15 5.48 11.64
C LEU A 185 33.67 6.82 12.21
N GLY A 186 32.36 7.04 12.28
CA GLY A 186 31.78 8.25 12.87
C GLY A 186 32.11 8.37 14.36
N THR A 187 32.10 7.25 15.07
CA THR A 187 32.37 7.25 16.52
C THR A 187 33.85 7.38 16.85
N ALA A 188 34.76 6.79 16.07
CA ALA A 188 36.20 6.88 16.32
C ALA A 188 36.70 8.32 16.24
N ALA A 189 36.21 9.08 15.26
CA ALA A 189 36.51 10.51 15.14
C ALA A 189 36.06 11.31 16.37
N LEU A 190 34.87 11.01 16.91
CA LEU A 190 34.40 11.67 18.12
C LEU A 190 35.17 11.23 19.37
N ALA A 191 35.47 9.93 19.50
CA ALA A 191 36.19 9.37 20.64
C ALA A 191 37.55 10.04 20.86
N ASP A 192 38.26 10.34 19.76
CA ASP A 192 39.52 11.10 19.78
C ASP A 192 39.33 12.51 20.35
N VAL A 193 38.32 13.23 19.87
CA VAL A 193 37.98 14.59 20.34
C VAL A 193 37.61 14.63 21.82
N VAL A 194 36.87 13.62 22.30
CA VAL A 194 36.40 13.57 23.70
C VAL A 194 37.35 12.82 24.65
N GLY A 195 38.49 12.33 24.14
CA GLY A 195 39.52 11.65 24.95
C GLY A 195 39.07 10.29 25.51
N VAL A 196 38.15 9.60 24.85
CA VAL A 196 37.61 8.31 25.30
C VAL A 196 38.36 7.15 24.64
N SER A 197 38.77 6.16 25.42
CA SER A 197 39.57 5.02 24.95
C SER A 197 39.08 3.69 25.54
N GLY A 198 39.57 2.57 25.00
CA GLY A 198 39.25 1.22 25.49
C GLY A 198 37.75 0.92 25.50
N SER A 199 37.23 0.43 26.63
CA SER A 199 35.80 0.11 26.79
C SER A 199 34.88 1.34 26.68
N GLY A 200 35.38 2.55 26.94
CA GLY A 200 34.61 3.78 26.81
C GLY A 200 34.16 4.05 25.36
N THR A 201 34.94 3.63 24.36
CA THR A 201 34.59 3.84 22.95
C THR A 201 33.38 3.01 22.53
N ILE A 202 33.21 1.82 23.12
CA ILE A 202 32.04 0.95 22.89
C ILE A 202 30.77 1.62 23.42
N PHE A 203 30.81 2.18 24.63
CA PHE A 203 29.65 2.92 25.18
C PHE A 203 29.32 4.15 24.34
N LEU A 204 30.34 4.88 23.88
CA LEU A 204 30.15 6.02 22.99
C LEU A 204 29.53 5.60 21.65
N MET A 205 29.91 4.44 21.10
CA MET A 205 29.31 3.90 19.86
C MET A 205 27.84 3.57 20.04
N VAL A 206 27.49 2.86 21.11
CA VAL A 206 26.10 2.51 21.40
C VAL A 206 25.26 3.77 21.65
N ALA A 207 25.78 4.72 22.42
CA ALA A 207 25.11 5.99 22.66
C ALA A 207 24.92 6.79 21.37
N MET A 208 25.95 6.88 20.52
CA MET A 208 25.89 7.58 19.23
C MET A 208 24.92 6.90 18.27
N ALA A 209 24.99 5.58 18.11
CA ALA A 209 24.07 4.82 17.27
C ALA A 209 22.61 5.01 17.72
N GLY A 210 22.35 4.96 19.03
CA GLY A 210 21.04 5.24 19.60
C GLY A 210 20.56 6.67 19.34
N LEU A 211 21.44 7.67 19.50
CA LEU A 211 21.13 9.08 19.25
C LEU A 211 20.83 9.33 17.77
N VAL A 212 21.65 8.81 16.87
CA VAL A 212 21.46 8.95 15.42
C VAL A 212 20.17 8.26 14.99
N TYR A 213 19.91 7.03 15.47
CA TYR A 213 18.66 6.32 15.19
C TYR A 213 17.42 7.09 15.67
N ALA A 214 17.45 7.64 16.89
CA ALA A 214 16.37 8.47 17.41
C ALA A 214 16.19 9.75 16.59
N GLY A 215 17.29 10.38 16.18
CA GLY A 215 17.31 11.57 15.32
C GLY A 215 16.70 11.30 13.95
N THR A 216 17.07 10.21 13.28
CA THR A 216 16.51 9.82 11.98
C THR A 216 15.02 9.49 12.09
N ARG A 217 14.61 8.80 13.16
CA ARG A 217 13.20 8.49 13.44
C ARG A 217 12.38 9.75 13.64
N PHE A 218 12.91 10.72 14.39
CA PHE A 218 12.25 12.00 14.64
C PHE A 218 12.15 12.84 13.36
N ALA A 219 13.25 12.95 12.60
CA ALA A 219 13.27 13.64 11.32
C ALA A 219 12.25 13.05 10.34
N TRP A 220 12.20 11.72 10.24
CA TRP A 220 11.21 11.03 9.41
C TRP A 220 9.78 11.30 9.89
N GLY A 221 9.52 11.25 11.20
CA GLY A 221 8.20 11.56 11.75
C GLY A 221 7.71 12.97 11.41
N LEU A 222 8.59 13.97 11.49
CA LEU A 222 8.28 15.35 11.08
C LEU A 222 8.02 15.46 9.57
N ARG A 223 8.92 14.87 8.78
CA ARG A 223 8.83 14.85 7.31
C ARG A 223 7.54 14.18 6.83
N SER A 224 7.20 13.05 7.43
CA SER A 224 5.99 12.27 7.17
C SER A 224 4.72 13.06 7.49
N ARG A 225 4.67 13.77 8.63
CA ARG A 225 3.54 14.66 8.97
C ARG A 225 3.37 15.81 7.99
N TRP A 226 4.48 16.39 7.52
CA TRP A 226 4.43 17.42 6.48
C TRP A 226 3.84 16.86 5.17
N TRP A 227 4.28 15.67 4.75
CA TRP A 227 3.77 15.01 3.55
C TRP A 227 2.28 14.70 3.67
N GLU A 228 1.84 14.21 4.82
CA GLU A 228 0.43 13.95 5.06
C GLU A 228 -0.42 15.22 4.92
N ARG A 229 0.03 16.35 5.49
CA ARG A 229 -0.66 17.65 5.33
C ARG A 229 -0.69 18.10 3.88
N ARG A 230 0.41 17.91 3.15
CA ARG A 230 0.53 18.29 1.75
C ARG A 230 -0.43 17.50 0.86
N LEU A 231 -0.48 16.18 1.02
CA LEU A 231 -1.40 15.31 0.28
C LEU A 231 -2.87 15.61 0.63
N ARG A 232 -3.16 15.89 1.90
CA ARG A 232 -4.49 16.32 2.30
C ARG A 232 -4.89 17.65 1.65
N SER A 233 -3.99 18.62 1.57
CA SER A 233 -4.27 19.88 0.89
C SER A 233 -4.53 19.70 -0.61
N VAL A 234 -3.83 18.78 -1.28
CA VAL A 234 -4.13 18.41 -2.67
C VAL A 234 -5.54 17.85 -2.78
N MET A 235 -5.88 16.89 -1.92
CA MET A 235 -7.21 16.29 -1.90
C MET A 235 -8.29 17.36 -1.66
N GLU A 236 -8.15 18.20 -0.64
CA GLU A 236 -9.09 19.28 -0.32
C GLU A 236 -9.28 20.25 -1.50
N ARG A 237 -8.19 20.65 -2.17
CA ARG A 237 -8.25 21.56 -3.34
C ARG A 237 -8.91 20.89 -4.53
N LEU A 238 -8.62 19.62 -4.78
CA LEU A 238 -9.25 18.84 -5.85
C LEU A 238 -10.75 18.69 -5.57
N THR A 239 -11.12 18.29 -4.37
CA THR A 239 -12.53 18.18 -3.96
C THR A 239 -13.27 19.50 -4.11
N ALA A 240 -12.67 20.61 -3.67
CA ALA A 240 -13.28 21.94 -3.81
C ALA A 240 -13.48 22.32 -5.29
N THR A 241 -12.47 22.10 -6.13
CA THR A 241 -12.54 22.42 -7.57
C THR A 241 -13.58 21.56 -8.28
N VAL A 242 -13.61 20.25 -8.00
CA VAL A 242 -14.60 19.33 -8.57
C VAL A 242 -16.01 19.69 -8.13
N HIS A 243 -16.21 20.05 -6.86
CA HIS A 243 -17.51 20.46 -6.36
C HIS A 243 -18.00 21.78 -6.97
N ASP A 244 -17.10 22.73 -7.24
CA ASP A 244 -17.45 23.97 -7.95
C ASP A 244 -17.81 23.73 -9.42
N VAL A 245 -17.09 22.82 -10.10
CA VAL A 245 -17.37 22.44 -11.50
C VAL A 245 -18.65 21.61 -11.60
N ALA A 246 -18.87 20.65 -10.71
CA ALA A 246 -20.05 19.78 -10.69
C ALA A 246 -21.35 20.52 -10.38
N ARG A 247 -21.29 21.70 -9.73
CA ARG A 247 -22.45 22.56 -9.49
C ARG A 247 -22.85 23.41 -10.69
N LEU A 248 -22.01 23.53 -11.72
CA LEU A 248 -22.39 24.23 -12.95
C LEU A 248 -23.17 23.25 -13.83
N PRO A 249 -24.47 23.47 -14.08
CA PRO A 249 -25.21 22.63 -15.02
C PRO A 249 -24.53 22.68 -16.40
N PRO A 250 -24.44 21.55 -17.14
CA PRO A 250 -23.94 21.54 -18.49
C PRO A 250 -24.92 22.31 -19.39
N GLY A 251 -24.63 23.59 -19.64
CA GLY A 251 -25.30 24.39 -20.66
C GLY A 251 -26.15 25.54 -20.13
N GLU A 252 -25.51 26.65 -19.82
CA GLU A 252 -26.05 27.96 -20.20
C GLU A 252 -25.01 28.61 -21.11
N GLU A 253 -25.10 28.31 -22.41
CA GLU A 253 -24.55 29.25 -23.38
C GLU A 253 -25.32 30.58 -23.20
N PRO A 254 -24.62 31.71 -23.00
CA PRO A 254 -25.30 33.00 -23.05
C PRO A 254 -25.73 33.21 -24.50
N GLY A 255 -27.00 32.96 -24.79
CA GLY A 255 -27.62 33.38 -26.03
C GLY A 255 -27.43 34.88 -26.20
N GLY A 256 -26.63 35.26 -27.20
CA GLY A 256 -26.38 36.62 -27.65
C GLY A 256 -26.23 36.64 -29.17
#